data_AF-W0PAN1-F1
#
_entry.id   AF-W0PAN1-F1
#
_cell.length_a   1.000
_cell.length_b   1.000
_cell.length_c   1.000
_cell.angle_alpha   90.00
_cell.angle_beta   90.00
_cell.angle_gamma   90.00
#
_symmetry.space_group_name_H-M   'P 1'
#
loop_
_entity.id
_entity.type
_entity.pdbx_description
1 polymer ?
#
loop_
_entity_poly.entity_id
_entity_poly.type
_entity_poly.pdbx_seq_one_letter_code
_entity_poly.pdbx_strand_id
1 'polypeptide(L)'
;MTTNTLIDLPEMRLFAAVVTDGSFTAAADRLGTDKARVSRIVRRMEEKLGAQLLTRSTRHLSVTEVGRDYFERAMCILTAAEAAQASVAQQSREPKGLIKITAGAEFGTMVVDEWIAAFLRQSPKVTVEAEYTSRLVDIIHEGFDIAIRVGTLDDSGLSARKLGDMVFGLYAAPDYLNSAPPLSTVSDLKHHDLIMIKARGRSNWNLVNGSDTERITASPRCAVNSTISARNLAFAGLGIAQLPRFMAEPYLTEGTLQRVLPDWADAPAPVHAVFASSRYMDPKVRSFIDLILSTFKCGDCSSQRMRDQPVQIAA
;
A
#
# COMPACT_ATOMS: atom_id res chain seq x y z
N MET A 1 -44.68 -22.31 -12.29
CA MET A 1 -43.51 -22.77 -11.53
C MET A 1 -42.41 -21.73 -11.72
N THR A 2 -42.18 -20.88 -10.74
CA THR A 2 -41.19 -19.79 -10.81
C THR A 2 -39.80 -20.41 -10.73
N THR A 3 -39.08 -20.46 -11.84
CA THR A 3 -37.67 -20.87 -11.84
C THR A 3 -36.93 -19.88 -10.93
N ASN A 4 -36.35 -20.37 -9.83
CA ASN A 4 -35.57 -19.54 -8.92
C ASN A 4 -34.25 -19.18 -9.61
N THR A 5 -34.28 -18.14 -10.46
CA THR A 5 -33.16 -17.69 -11.30
C THR A 5 -32.14 -16.86 -10.51
N LEU A 6 -32.40 -16.55 -9.24
CA LEU A 6 -31.47 -15.82 -8.40
C LEU A 6 -30.31 -16.72 -7.96
N ILE A 7 -29.10 -16.26 -8.22
CA ILE A 7 -27.91 -16.78 -7.56
C ILE A 7 -27.96 -16.34 -6.10
N ASP A 8 -27.70 -17.27 -5.19
CA ASP A 8 -27.67 -17.01 -3.75
C ASP A 8 -26.25 -16.70 -3.24
N LEU A 9 -26.16 -16.16 -2.03
CA LEU A 9 -24.88 -15.82 -1.40
C LEU A 9 -23.93 -17.03 -1.23
N PRO A 10 -24.41 -18.25 -0.87
CA PRO A 10 -23.57 -19.44 -0.86
C PRO A 10 -22.93 -19.78 -2.21
N GLU A 11 -23.69 -19.70 -3.30
CA GLU A 11 -23.19 -19.90 -4.66
C GLU A 11 -22.11 -18.85 -5.00
N MET A 12 -22.35 -17.56 -4.71
CA MET A 12 -21.35 -16.50 -4.89
C MET A 12 -20.08 -16.73 -4.08
N ARG A 13 -20.21 -17.11 -2.80
CA ARG A 13 -19.06 -17.36 -1.90
C ARG A 13 -18.21 -18.51 -2.40
N LEU A 14 -18.84 -19.55 -2.93
CA LEU A 14 -18.16 -20.71 -3.47
C LEU A 14 -17.39 -20.39 -4.75
N PHE A 15 -18.02 -19.65 -5.68
CA PHE A 15 -17.32 -19.16 -6.87
C PHE A 15 -16.13 -18.25 -6.50
N ALA A 16 -16.33 -17.34 -5.55
CA ALA A 16 -15.28 -16.46 -5.08
C ALA A 16 -14.08 -17.25 -4.51
N ALA A 17 -14.34 -18.26 -3.67
CA ALA A 17 -13.27 -19.14 -3.16
C ALA A 17 -12.49 -19.84 -4.28
N VAL A 18 -13.17 -20.33 -5.32
CA VAL A 18 -12.52 -20.98 -6.47
C VAL A 18 -11.59 -20.02 -7.23
N VAL A 19 -12.02 -18.76 -7.41
CA VAL A 19 -11.22 -17.73 -8.06
C VAL A 19 -10.02 -17.34 -7.21
N THR A 20 -10.24 -17.05 -5.91
CA THR A 20 -9.17 -16.64 -4.98
C THR A 20 -8.13 -17.73 -4.79
N ASP A 21 -8.56 -19.00 -4.64
CA ASP A 21 -7.65 -20.11 -4.36
C ASP A 21 -7.02 -20.69 -5.65
N GLY A 22 -7.46 -20.22 -6.83
CA GLY A 22 -6.98 -20.68 -8.14
C GLY A 22 -7.22 -22.17 -8.44
N SER A 23 -7.97 -22.87 -7.59
CA SER A 23 -8.14 -24.32 -7.64
C SER A 23 -9.46 -24.76 -7.01
N PHE A 24 -10.20 -25.61 -7.73
CA PHE A 24 -11.39 -26.26 -7.19
C PHE A 24 -11.11 -27.15 -5.98
N THR A 25 -9.93 -27.77 -5.93
CA THR A 25 -9.55 -28.63 -4.80
C THR A 25 -9.26 -27.77 -3.57
N ALA A 26 -8.44 -26.72 -3.71
CA ALA A 26 -8.11 -25.83 -2.59
C ALA A 26 -9.36 -25.12 -2.03
N ALA A 27 -10.25 -24.66 -2.91
CA ALA A 27 -11.53 -24.08 -2.51
C ALA A 27 -12.45 -25.09 -1.80
N ALA A 28 -12.46 -26.35 -2.24
CA ALA A 28 -13.25 -27.39 -1.59
C ALA A 28 -12.75 -27.68 -0.16
N ASP A 29 -11.43 -27.79 0.02
CA ASP A 29 -10.79 -27.98 1.31
C ASP A 29 -11.09 -26.80 2.25
N ARG A 30 -10.93 -25.56 1.76
CA ARG A 30 -11.23 -24.33 2.51
C ARG A 30 -12.69 -24.23 2.94
N LEU A 31 -13.62 -24.69 2.11
CA LEU A 31 -15.06 -24.65 2.36
C LEU A 31 -15.58 -25.89 3.10
N GLY A 32 -14.73 -26.87 3.42
CA GLY A 32 -15.14 -28.11 4.10
C GLY A 32 -16.10 -28.96 3.27
N THR A 33 -15.89 -29.04 1.95
CA THR A 33 -16.75 -29.77 1.00
C THR A 33 -15.92 -30.56 0.00
N ASP A 34 -16.55 -31.35 -0.87
CA ASP A 34 -15.86 -32.07 -1.95
C ASP A 34 -15.77 -31.27 -3.27
N LYS A 35 -14.71 -31.54 -4.05
CA LYS A 35 -14.45 -30.92 -5.36
C LYS A 35 -15.60 -31.09 -6.35
N ALA A 36 -16.29 -32.24 -6.34
CA ALA A 36 -17.36 -32.51 -7.29
C ALA A 36 -18.56 -31.60 -7.03
N ARG A 37 -18.86 -31.31 -5.76
CA ARG A 37 -19.87 -30.34 -5.34
C ARG A 37 -19.52 -28.92 -5.74
N VAL A 38 -18.28 -28.49 -5.50
CA VAL A 38 -17.82 -27.14 -5.93
C VAL A 38 -17.94 -26.98 -7.45
N SER A 39 -17.43 -27.94 -8.21
CA SER A 39 -17.52 -27.94 -9.67
C SER A 39 -18.95 -27.90 -10.20
N ARG A 40 -19.87 -28.64 -9.56
CA ARG A 40 -21.30 -28.71 -9.95
C ARG A 40 -22.02 -27.39 -9.67
N ILE A 41 -21.71 -26.74 -8.55
CA ILE A 41 -22.31 -25.45 -8.18
C ILE A 41 -21.87 -24.37 -9.15
N VAL A 42 -20.56 -24.25 -9.43
CA VAL A 42 -20.05 -23.26 -10.40
C VAL A 42 -20.66 -23.46 -11.79
N ARG A 43 -20.74 -24.72 -12.27
CA ARG A 43 -21.37 -24.99 -13.57
C ARG A 43 -22.84 -24.58 -13.60
N ARG A 44 -23.58 -24.83 -12.52
CA ARG A 44 -24.97 -24.40 -12.41
C ARG A 44 -25.09 -22.88 -12.39
N MET A 45 -24.17 -22.17 -11.75
CA MET A 45 -24.14 -20.70 -11.79
C MET A 45 -23.89 -20.19 -13.22
N GLU A 46 -22.94 -20.77 -13.94
CA GLU A 46 -22.67 -20.43 -15.35
C GLU A 46 -23.91 -20.67 -16.23
N GLU A 47 -24.60 -21.81 -16.03
CA GLU A 47 -25.86 -22.13 -16.71
C GLU A 47 -26.98 -21.12 -16.38
N LYS A 48 -27.10 -20.69 -15.11
CA LYS A 48 -28.08 -19.68 -14.69
C LYS A 48 -27.76 -18.29 -15.25
N LEU A 49 -26.49 -17.92 -15.33
CA LEU A 49 -26.02 -16.62 -15.85
C LEU A 49 -25.98 -16.58 -17.37
N GLY A 50 -26.02 -17.73 -18.03
CA GLY A 50 -25.84 -17.84 -19.49
C GLY A 50 -24.43 -17.45 -19.95
N ALA A 51 -23.44 -17.46 -19.06
CA ALA A 51 -22.07 -17.05 -19.34
C ALA A 51 -21.06 -17.98 -18.68
N GLN A 52 -19.97 -18.26 -19.40
CA GLN A 52 -18.84 -19.00 -18.85
C GLN A 52 -17.97 -18.07 -18.01
N LEU A 53 -17.84 -18.35 -16.72
CA LEU A 53 -17.04 -17.56 -15.78
C LEU A 53 -15.61 -18.11 -15.67
N LEU A 54 -15.42 -19.41 -15.89
CA LEU A 54 -14.11 -20.07 -15.80
C LEU A 54 -13.79 -20.87 -17.06
N THR A 55 -12.57 -20.72 -17.57
CA THR A 55 -12.00 -21.60 -18.58
C THR A 55 -11.28 -22.76 -17.91
N ARG A 56 -11.74 -23.98 -18.21
CA ARG A 56 -11.16 -25.22 -17.69
C ARG A 56 -10.21 -25.80 -18.73
N SER A 57 -8.92 -25.55 -18.60
CA SER A 57 -7.91 -26.36 -19.30
C SER A 57 -7.49 -27.52 -18.39
N THR A 58 -7.03 -28.63 -18.96
CA THR A 58 -6.57 -29.81 -18.21
C THR A 58 -5.35 -29.55 -17.32
N ARG A 59 -4.73 -28.37 -17.41
CA ARG A 59 -3.54 -27.99 -16.63
C ARG A 59 -3.74 -26.75 -15.76
N HIS A 60 -4.56 -25.77 -16.16
CA HIS A 60 -4.78 -24.53 -15.42
C HIS A 60 -6.25 -24.08 -15.42
N LEU A 61 -6.68 -23.59 -14.26
CA LEU A 61 -7.91 -22.83 -14.10
C LEU A 61 -7.62 -21.38 -14.49
N SER A 62 -8.47 -20.79 -15.34
CA SER A 62 -8.38 -19.36 -15.66
C SER A 62 -9.77 -18.74 -15.59
N VAL A 63 -9.81 -17.47 -15.20
CA VAL A 63 -11.05 -16.69 -15.08
C VAL A 63 -11.27 -15.95 -16.39
N THR A 64 -12.50 -16.00 -16.92
CA THR A 64 -12.86 -15.23 -18.11
C THR A 64 -13.00 -13.75 -17.75
N GLU A 65 -13.05 -12.86 -18.74
CA GLU A 65 -13.32 -11.43 -18.50
C GLU A 65 -14.67 -11.23 -17.78
N VAL A 66 -15.72 -11.91 -18.25
CA VAL A 66 -17.04 -11.91 -17.59
C VAL A 66 -16.97 -12.52 -16.18
N GLY A 67 -16.13 -13.55 -15.98
CA GLY A 67 -15.86 -14.14 -14.67
C GLY A 67 -15.20 -13.17 -13.70
N ARG A 68 -14.28 -12.34 -14.20
CA ARG A 68 -13.57 -11.29 -13.46
C ARG A 68 -14.56 -10.22 -12.97
N ASP A 69 -15.35 -9.67 -13.88
CA ASP A 69 -16.38 -8.69 -13.58
C ASP A 69 -17.42 -9.22 -12.58
N TYR A 70 -17.84 -10.48 -12.76
CA TYR A 70 -18.78 -11.12 -11.85
C TYR A 70 -18.17 -11.34 -10.48
N PHE A 71 -16.91 -11.76 -10.41
CA PHE A 71 -16.18 -11.98 -9.17
C PHE A 71 -16.08 -10.69 -8.35
N GLU A 72 -15.69 -9.57 -8.97
CA GLU A 72 -15.61 -8.26 -8.29
C GLU A 72 -16.95 -7.85 -7.67
N ARG A 73 -18.03 -7.99 -8.43
CA ARG A 73 -19.39 -7.69 -7.96
C ARG A 73 -19.84 -8.64 -6.86
N ALA A 74 -19.54 -9.92 -6.98
CA ALA A 74 -19.86 -10.93 -5.98
C ALA A 74 -19.14 -10.66 -4.66
N MET A 75 -17.86 -10.28 -4.71
CA MET A 75 -17.09 -9.89 -3.53
C MET A 75 -17.69 -8.67 -2.84
N CYS A 76 -18.05 -7.62 -3.58
CA CYS A 76 -18.75 -6.47 -3.02
C CYS A 76 -20.07 -6.85 -2.32
N ILE A 77 -20.86 -7.75 -2.90
CA ILE A 77 -22.13 -8.23 -2.32
C ILE A 77 -21.88 -9.08 -1.06
N LEU A 78 -20.90 -9.97 -1.09
CA LEU A 78 -20.55 -10.82 0.06
C LEU A 78 -20.07 -9.97 1.23
N THR A 79 -19.18 -9.01 0.98
CA THR A 79 -18.73 -8.04 1.98
C THR A 79 -19.92 -7.21 2.50
N ALA A 80 -20.86 -6.83 1.63
CA ALA A 80 -22.10 -6.15 2.04
C ALA A 80 -22.97 -6.98 2.97
N ALA A 81 -23.18 -8.25 2.67
CA ALA A 81 -23.94 -9.17 3.50
C ALA A 81 -23.26 -9.40 4.86
N GLU A 82 -21.94 -9.62 4.87
CA GLU A 82 -21.15 -9.78 6.11
C GLU A 82 -21.21 -8.52 6.98
N ALA A 83 -21.12 -7.32 6.38
CA ALA A 83 -21.26 -6.07 7.10
C ALA A 83 -22.67 -5.82 7.62
N ALA A 84 -23.72 -6.20 6.88
CA ALA A 84 -25.09 -6.12 7.35
C ALA A 84 -25.31 -7.03 8.57
N GLN A 85 -24.79 -8.26 8.52
CA GLN A 85 -24.78 -9.16 9.68
C GLN A 85 -23.98 -8.56 10.85
N ALA A 86 -22.82 -7.96 10.56
CA ALA A 86 -22.00 -7.28 11.56
C ALA A 86 -22.67 -6.04 12.16
N SER A 87 -23.51 -5.31 11.40
CA SER A 87 -24.27 -4.15 11.89
C SER A 87 -25.39 -4.52 12.85
N VAL A 88 -25.98 -5.72 12.71
CA VAL A 88 -26.90 -6.26 13.72
C VAL A 88 -26.12 -6.67 14.97
N ALA A 89 -24.86 -7.07 14.80
CA ALA A 89 -23.93 -7.38 15.90
C ALA A 89 -23.22 -6.15 16.50
N GLN A 90 -23.46 -4.92 16.00
CA GLN A 90 -22.76 -3.69 16.39
C GLN A 90 -23.18 -3.12 17.76
N GLN A 91 -24.05 -3.80 18.49
CA GLN A 91 -24.16 -3.58 19.94
C GLN A 91 -23.08 -4.42 20.64
N SER A 92 -21.84 -3.90 20.63
CA SER A 92 -20.72 -4.32 21.50
C SER A 92 -19.91 -5.58 21.10
N ARG A 93 -19.11 -5.56 20.02
CA ARG A 93 -18.00 -6.52 19.89
C ARG A 93 -16.69 -5.95 19.33
N GLU A 94 -15.63 -6.26 20.08
CA GLU A 94 -14.22 -6.28 19.75
C GLU A 94 -13.94 -6.86 18.33
N PRO A 95 -13.06 -6.23 17.52
CA PRO A 95 -12.67 -6.75 16.22
C PRO A 95 -12.01 -8.13 16.35
N LYS A 96 -12.28 -9.04 15.40
CA LYS A 96 -11.77 -10.42 15.41
C LYS A 96 -11.66 -11.00 14.01
N GLY A 97 -10.88 -12.08 13.87
CA GLY A 97 -10.70 -12.82 12.62
C GLY A 97 -9.44 -12.46 11.85
N LEU A 98 -9.28 -12.98 10.64
CA LEU A 98 -8.14 -12.70 9.76
C LEU A 98 -8.37 -11.38 9.00
N ILE A 99 -7.36 -10.51 8.99
CA ILE A 99 -7.24 -9.38 8.06
C ILE A 99 -6.06 -9.61 7.11
N LYS A 100 -6.32 -9.57 5.81
CA LYS A 100 -5.31 -9.68 4.75
C LYS A 100 -4.92 -8.29 4.26
N ILE A 101 -3.64 -7.94 4.41
CA ILE A 101 -3.10 -6.61 4.13
C ILE A 101 -2.07 -6.71 3.00
N THR A 102 -2.11 -5.79 2.04
CA THR A 102 -0.99 -5.62 1.10
C THR A 102 -0.44 -4.21 1.11
N ALA A 103 0.86 -4.04 0.88
CA ALA A 103 1.51 -2.75 0.77
C ALA A 103 2.74 -2.82 -0.16
N GLY A 104 3.32 -1.67 -0.50
CA GLY A 104 4.62 -1.63 -1.17
C GLY A 104 5.73 -2.24 -0.29
N ALA A 105 6.66 -2.98 -0.88
CA ALA A 105 7.72 -3.72 -0.16
C ALA A 105 8.38 -2.92 0.99
N GLU A 106 8.91 -1.73 0.67
CA GLU A 106 9.69 -0.93 1.60
C GLU A 106 8.80 -0.24 2.64
N PHE A 107 7.69 0.37 2.21
CA PHE A 107 6.74 1.03 3.10
C PHE A 107 6.04 0.04 4.05
N GLY A 108 5.76 -1.17 3.55
CA GLY A 108 5.20 -2.28 4.33
C GLY A 108 6.07 -2.62 5.53
N THR A 109 7.32 -2.98 5.25
CA THR A 109 8.28 -3.41 6.29
C THR A 109 8.70 -2.32 7.26
N MET A 110 8.68 -1.04 6.85
CA MET A 110 9.18 0.05 7.70
C MET A 110 8.08 0.84 8.42
N VAL A 111 6.83 0.81 7.93
CA VAL A 111 5.74 1.64 8.47
C VAL A 111 4.50 0.80 8.77
N VAL A 112 4.06 -0.05 7.84
CA VAL A 112 2.83 -0.84 8.02
C VAL A 112 2.99 -1.87 9.13
N ASP A 113 4.18 -2.45 9.30
CA ASP A 113 4.48 -3.36 10.42
C ASP A 113 4.28 -2.72 11.80
N GLU A 114 4.59 -1.42 11.95
CA GLU A 114 4.35 -0.70 13.20
C GLU A 114 2.85 -0.55 13.47
N TRP A 115 2.06 -0.27 12.42
CA TRP A 115 0.60 -0.20 12.52
C TRP A 115 -0.01 -1.56 12.85
N ILE A 116 0.47 -2.63 12.22
CA ILE A 116 0.05 -4.00 12.50
C ILE A 116 0.37 -4.36 13.95
N ALA A 117 1.59 -4.05 14.42
CA ALA A 117 1.98 -4.32 15.80
C ALA A 117 1.10 -3.57 16.81
N ALA A 118 0.82 -2.28 16.56
CA ALA A 118 -0.09 -1.51 17.39
C ALA A 118 -1.52 -2.08 17.38
N PHE A 119 -2.01 -2.51 16.21
CA PHE A 119 -3.34 -3.07 16.06
C PHE A 119 -3.51 -4.43 16.75
N LEU A 120 -2.56 -5.34 16.58
CA LEU A 120 -2.58 -6.66 17.22
C LEU A 120 -2.50 -6.56 18.75
N ARG A 121 -1.81 -5.55 19.30
CA ARG A 121 -1.81 -5.27 20.75
C ARG A 121 -3.19 -4.82 21.27
N GLN A 122 -3.93 -4.05 20.47
CA GLN A 122 -5.25 -3.53 20.86
C GLN A 122 -6.40 -4.51 20.55
N SER A 123 -6.18 -5.43 19.60
CA SER A 123 -7.19 -6.34 19.07
C SER A 123 -6.71 -7.79 19.12
N PRO A 124 -6.62 -8.42 20.31
CA PRO A 124 -5.98 -9.72 20.51
C PRO A 124 -6.70 -10.89 19.81
N LYS A 125 -7.94 -10.69 19.36
CA LYS A 125 -8.73 -11.67 18.59
C LYS A 125 -8.56 -11.54 17.08
N VAL A 126 -7.75 -10.60 16.63
CA VAL A 126 -7.42 -10.42 15.21
C VAL A 126 -6.12 -11.15 14.91
N THR A 127 -6.06 -11.75 13.71
CA THR A 127 -4.85 -12.29 13.10
C THR A 127 -4.59 -11.54 11.80
N VAL A 128 -3.33 -11.38 11.41
CA VAL A 128 -2.94 -10.60 10.22
C VAL A 128 -2.14 -11.49 9.28
N GLU A 129 -2.45 -11.43 7.99
CA GLU A 129 -1.61 -11.94 6.91
C GLU A 129 -1.22 -10.73 6.04
N ALA A 130 0.08 -10.46 5.94
CA ALA A 130 0.58 -9.29 5.22
C ALA A 130 1.47 -9.72 4.04
N GLU A 131 1.18 -9.19 2.85
CA GLU A 131 2.03 -9.34 1.66
C GLU A 131 2.57 -7.99 1.21
N TYR A 132 3.90 -7.83 1.27
CA TYR A 132 4.56 -6.62 0.79
C TYR A 132 5.21 -6.85 -0.56
N THR A 133 4.74 -6.14 -1.57
CA THR A 133 5.13 -6.38 -2.95
C THR A 133 5.15 -5.10 -3.77
N SER A 134 6.09 -5.03 -4.71
CA SER A 134 6.20 -3.91 -5.67
C SER A 134 5.36 -4.13 -6.93
N ARG A 135 4.70 -5.28 -7.08
CA ARG A 135 3.79 -5.53 -8.21
C ARG A 135 2.45 -4.83 -8.00
N LEU A 136 1.75 -4.59 -9.10
CA LEU A 136 0.33 -4.24 -9.02
C LEU A 136 -0.44 -5.48 -8.56
N VAL A 137 -1.20 -5.33 -7.48
CA VAL A 137 -1.93 -6.42 -6.82
C VAL A 137 -3.41 -6.14 -7.02
N ASP A 138 -4.15 -7.13 -7.49
CA ASP A 138 -5.59 -7.04 -7.63
C ASP A 138 -6.24 -7.37 -6.29
N ILE A 139 -6.60 -6.32 -5.55
CA ILE A 139 -7.04 -6.41 -4.15
C ILE A 139 -8.23 -7.35 -4.03
N ILE A 140 -9.16 -7.29 -4.99
CA ILE A 140 -10.36 -8.11 -4.98
C ILE A 140 -9.99 -9.55 -5.34
N HIS A 141 -9.33 -9.78 -6.49
CA HIS A 141 -9.04 -11.13 -6.99
C HIS A 141 -8.15 -11.95 -6.09
N GLU A 142 -7.20 -11.27 -5.45
CA GLU A 142 -6.22 -11.91 -4.58
C GLU A 142 -6.70 -11.96 -3.12
N GLY A 143 -7.91 -11.46 -2.84
CA GLY A 143 -8.59 -11.61 -1.55
C GLY A 143 -8.00 -10.77 -0.43
N PHE A 144 -7.40 -9.62 -0.74
CA PHE A 144 -6.94 -8.67 0.27
C PHE A 144 -8.12 -7.86 0.83
N ASP A 145 -8.17 -7.71 2.15
CA ASP A 145 -9.18 -6.87 2.81
C ASP A 145 -8.83 -5.38 2.67
N ILE A 146 -7.54 -5.06 2.68
CA ILE A 146 -7.01 -3.68 2.61
C ILE A 146 -5.66 -3.64 1.89
N ALA A 147 -5.49 -2.66 1.02
CA ALA A 147 -4.19 -2.29 0.47
C ALA A 147 -3.75 -0.91 0.93
N ILE A 148 -2.49 -0.79 1.34
CA ILE A 148 -1.85 0.47 1.63
C ILE A 148 -1.06 0.92 0.40
N ARG A 149 -1.50 1.99 -0.24
CA ARG A 149 -0.92 2.51 -1.49
C ARG A 149 -0.38 3.91 -1.29
N VAL A 150 0.82 4.14 -1.83
CA VAL A 150 1.46 5.46 -1.84
C VAL A 150 1.37 6.03 -3.25
N GLY A 151 0.99 7.29 -3.37
CA GLY A 151 0.80 7.99 -4.63
C GLY A 151 -0.68 8.19 -4.98
N THR A 152 -0.90 8.81 -6.14
CA THR A 152 -2.22 9.01 -6.71
C THR A 152 -2.83 7.67 -7.12
N LEU A 153 -4.11 7.51 -6.85
CA LEU A 153 -4.85 6.31 -7.24
C LEU A 153 -5.50 6.53 -8.61
N ASP A 154 -5.44 5.51 -9.45
CA ASP A 154 -6.25 5.44 -10.68
C ASP A 154 -7.70 5.11 -10.32
N ASP A 155 -8.63 5.53 -11.19
CA ASP A 155 -10.05 5.25 -11.00
C ASP A 155 -10.33 3.75 -11.21
N SER A 156 -10.47 3.04 -10.09
CA SER A 156 -10.51 1.56 -10.03
C SER A 156 -11.85 1.03 -9.54
N GLY A 157 -12.84 1.90 -9.28
CA GLY A 157 -14.12 1.53 -8.65
C GLY A 157 -14.01 1.12 -7.18
N LEU A 158 -12.79 1.04 -6.64
CA LEU A 158 -12.50 0.74 -5.24
C LEU A 158 -12.70 1.96 -4.35
N SER A 159 -13.07 1.72 -3.09
CA SER A 159 -13.11 2.78 -2.08
C SER A 159 -11.71 3.05 -1.54
N ALA A 160 -11.38 4.32 -1.31
CA ALA A 160 -10.11 4.74 -0.75
C ALA A 160 -10.30 5.74 0.40
N ARG A 161 -9.45 5.65 1.43
CA ARG A 161 -9.37 6.63 2.53
C ARG A 161 -7.93 7.11 2.66
N LYS A 162 -7.70 8.41 2.55
CA LYS A 162 -6.39 9.03 2.77
C LYS A 162 -6.00 8.85 4.25
N LEU A 163 -4.83 8.27 4.47
CA LEU A 163 -4.25 8.02 5.79
C LEU A 163 -3.31 9.17 6.20
N GLY A 164 -2.57 9.72 5.23
CA GLY A 164 -1.63 10.81 5.45
C GLY A 164 -0.82 11.07 4.18
N ASP A 165 0.35 11.67 4.34
CA ASP A 165 1.28 11.94 3.24
C ASP A 165 2.68 11.43 3.58
N MET A 166 3.35 10.89 2.57
CA MET A 166 4.75 10.51 2.61
C MET A 166 5.58 11.68 2.09
N VAL A 167 6.48 12.18 2.93
CA VAL A 167 7.32 13.34 2.64
C VAL A 167 8.75 12.89 2.35
N PHE A 168 9.39 13.57 1.40
CA PHE A 168 10.75 13.28 0.96
C PHE A 168 11.75 14.35 1.42
N GLY A 169 13.02 14.06 1.24
CA GLY A 169 14.12 15.02 1.37
C GLY A 169 15.33 14.55 0.58
N LEU A 170 16.32 15.42 0.45
CA LEU A 170 17.62 15.10 -0.14
C LEU A 170 18.62 14.81 0.98
N TYR A 171 19.39 13.73 0.82
CA TYR A 171 20.32 13.24 1.83
C TYR A 171 21.62 12.76 1.22
N ALA A 172 22.72 12.95 1.95
CA ALA A 172 24.03 12.40 1.63
C ALA A 172 24.79 12.08 2.92
N ALA A 173 25.76 11.18 2.86
CA ALA A 173 26.68 10.97 3.98
C ALA A 173 27.62 12.18 4.16
N PRO A 174 28.01 12.54 5.39
CA PRO A 174 28.96 13.64 5.64
C PRO A 174 30.29 13.47 4.91
N ASP A 175 30.81 12.24 4.81
CA ASP A 175 32.09 11.94 4.12
C ASP A 175 32.05 12.32 2.63
N TYR A 176 30.90 12.13 1.97
CA TYR A 176 30.70 12.59 0.61
C TYR A 176 30.72 14.13 0.55
N LEU A 177 29.97 14.79 1.44
CA LEU A 177 29.87 16.26 1.48
C LEU A 177 31.22 16.93 1.77
N ASN A 178 32.08 16.31 2.57
CA ASN A 178 33.41 16.82 2.92
C ASN A 178 34.39 16.89 1.73
N SER A 179 34.18 16.05 0.71
CA SER A 179 35.04 15.97 -0.48
C SER A 179 34.39 16.54 -1.74
N ALA A 180 33.08 16.78 -1.70
CA ALA A 180 32.32 17.31 -2.82
C ALA A 180 32.37 18.84 -2.90
N PRO A 181 32.01 19.44 -4.06
CA PRO A 181 31.82 20.88 -4.19
C PRO A 181 30.79 21.43 -3.18
N PRO A 182 30.82 22.74 -2.86
CA PRO A 182 29.80 23.36 -2.02
C PRO A 182 28.38 23.19 -2.60
N LEU A 183 27.43 22.86 -1.72
CA LEU A 183 26.01 22.65 -2.07
C LEU A 183 25.15 23.66 -1.30
N SER A 184 24.75 24.75 -1.95
CA SER A 184 23.91 25.80 -1.34
C SER A 184 22.58 26.00 -2.05
N THR A 185 22.53 25.69 -3.35
CA THR A 185 21.36 25.86 -4.21
C THR A 185 21.06 24.59 -4.98
N VAL A 186 19.83 24.48 -5.47
CA VAL A 186 19.41 23.37 -6.34
C VAL A 186 20.27 23.29 -7.62
N SER A 187 20.74 24.42 -8.13
CA SER A 187 21.60 24.48 -9.31
C SER A 187 22.96 23.80 -9.10
N ASP A 188 23.43 23.68 -7.86
CA ASP A 188 24.72 23.05 -7.55
C ASP A 188 24.65 21.53 -7.73
N LEU A 189 23.45 20.92 -7.69
CA LEU A 189 23.25 19.47 -7.89
C LEU A 189 23.85 18.94 -9.21
N LYS A 190 24.02 19.80 -10.22
CA LYS A 190 24.68 19.43 -11.49
C LYS A 190 26.17 19.08 -11.33
N HIS A 191 26.78 19.47 -10.22
CA HIS A 191 28.17 19.22 -9.87
C HIS A 191 28.34 18.08 -8.86
N HIS A 192 27.24 17.41 -8.50
CA HIS A 192 27.23 16.30 -7.55
C HIS A 192 26.88 14.99 -8.23
N ASP A 193 27.41 13.92 -7.66
CA ASP A 193 26.94 12.57 -7.93
C ASP A 193 25.54 12.39 -7.36
N LEU A 194 24.61 11.98 -8.22
CA LEU A 194 23.21 11.74 -7.86
C LEU A 194 22.89 10.25 -7.94
N ILE A 195 22.19 9.76 -6.93
CA ILE A 195 21.65 8.41 -6.84
C ILE A 195 20.15 8.53 -7.07
N MET A 196 19.68 8.12 -8.25
CA MET A 196 18.30 8.34 -8.65
C MET A 196 17.53 7.03 -8.76
N ILE A 197 16.24 7.08 -8.42
CA ILE A 197 15.32 6.00 -8.75
C ILE A 197 15.00 6.05 -10.24
N LYS A 198 15.15 4.92 -10.93
CA LYS A 198 14.81 4.78 -12.34
C LYS A 198 13.33 4.48 -12.49
N ALA A 199 12.53 5.53 -12.69
CA ALA A 199 11.20 5.39 -13.25
C ALA A 199 11.28 4.94 -14.72
N ARG A 200 10.17 4.47 -15.32
CA ARG A 200 10.13 4.20 -16.77
C ARG A 200 10.45 5.52 -17.53
N GLY A 201 11.62 5.60 -18.16
CA GLY A 201 12.08 6.80 -18.89
C GLY A 201 13.38 7.40 -18.33
N ARG A 202 13.57 8.72 -18.50
CA ARG A 202 14.70 9.46 -17.91
C ARG A 202 14.44 9.74 -16.43
N SER A 203 15.37 9.34 -15.56
CA SER A 203 15.37 9.72 -14.15
C SER A 203 15.38 11.25 -14.02
N ASN A 204 14.45 11.78 -13.23
CA ASN A 204 14.37 13.20 -12.91
C ASN A 204 13.87 13.37 -11.49
N TRP A 205 14.29 14.45 -10.83
CA TRP A 205 13.66 14.93 -9.60
C TRP A 205 12.84 16.18 -9.91
N ASN A 206 11.62 16.23 -9.39
CA ASN A 206 10.85 17.47 -9.32
C ASN A 206 10.93 17.95 -7.88
N LEU A 207 11.73 18.99 -7.63
CA LEU A 207 11.92 19.54 -6.31
C LEU A 207 10.99 20.74 -6.15
N VAL A 208 10.30 20.79 -5.02
CA VAL A 208 9.34 21.84 -4.66
C VAL A 208 9.83 22.54 -3.40
N ASN A 209 9.74 23.86 -3.40
CA ASN A 209 9.95 24.74 -2.24
C ASN A 209 8.88 25.84 -2.25
N GLY A 210 7.80 25.66 -1.48
CA GLY A 210 6.67 26.58 -1.51
C GLY A 210 5.99 26.63 -2.89
N SER A 211 6.03 27.79 -3.54
CA SER A 211 5.53 27.98 -4.91
C SER A 211 6.55 27.62 -5.99
N ASP A 212 7.82 27.46 -5.63
CA ASP A 212 8.90 27.26 -6.58
C ASP A 212 9.04 25.77 -6.89
N THR A 213 9.28 25.46 -8.17
CA THR A 213 9.48 24.08 -8.64
C THR A 213 10.67 24.03 -9.58
N GLU A 214 11.59 23.12 -9.31
CA GLU A 214 12.82 22.91 -10.07
C GLU A 214 12.89 21.47 -10.56
N ARG A 215 13.11 21.29 -11.85
CA ARG A 215 13.24 19.96 -12.45
C ARG A 215 14.70 19.63 -12.70
N ILE A 216 15.19 18.63 -11.97
CA ILE A 216 16.57 18.15 -12.09
C ILE A 216 16.61 16.98 -13.06
N THR A 217 17.07 17.27 -14.27
CA THR A 217 17.44 16.27 -15.26
C THR A 217 18.95 16.15 -15.32
N ALA A 218 19.50 15.12 -14.69
CA ALA A 218 20.92 14.82 -14.72
C ALA A 218 21.12 13.36 -15.13
N SER A 219 22.29 13.04 -15.67
CA SER A 219 22.74 11.65 -15.77
C SER A 219 23.19 11.21 -14.37
N PRO A 220 22.43 10.37 -13.66
CA PRO A 220 22.82 9.98 -12.32
C PRO A 220 24.08 9.11 -12.37
N ARG A 221 24.97 9.25 -11.38
CA ARG A 221 26.11 8.33 -11.20
C ARG A 221 25.62 6.91 -10.99
N CYS A 222 24.48 6.75 -10.30
CA CYS A 222 23.84 5.46 -10.08
C CYS A 222 22.31 5.57 -10.24
N ALA A 223 21.73 4.66 -11.01
CA ALA A 223 20.29 4.53 -11.17
C ALA A 223 19.82 3.17 -10.63
N VAL A 224 18.94 3.18 -9.64
CA VAL A 224 18.42 1.98 -8.97
C VAL A 224 16.89 1.93 -9.04
N ASN A 225 16.28 0.78 -8.77
CA ASN A 225 14.82 0.60 -8.79
C ASN A 225 14.20 0.48 -7.39
N SER A 226 14.99 0.72 -6.33
CA SER A 226 14.61 0.57 -4.93
C SER A 226 15.16 1.73 -4.11
N THR A 227 14.31 2.30 -3.25
CA THR A 227 14.69 3.39 -2.34
C THR A 227 15.66 2.91 -1.28
N ILE A 228 15.50 1.68 -0.79
CA ILE A 228 16.46 1.06 0.14
C ILE A 228 17.85 0.98 -0.49
N SER A 229 17.92 0.62 -1.77
CA SER A 229 19.20 0.61 -2.50
C SER A 229 19.79 2.01 -2.61
N ALA A 230 18.98 3.03 -2.92
CA ALA A 230 19.43 4.42 -2.97
C ALA A 230 19.95 4.91 -1.60
N ARG A 231 19.25 4.57 -0.51
CA ARG A 231 19.68 4.86 0.87
C ARG A 231 21.04 4.24 1.17
N ASN A 232 21.21 2.94 0.89
CA ASN A 232 22.45 2.23 1.20
C ASN A 232 23.65 2.81 0.42
N LEU A 233 23.43 3.24 -0.82
CA LEU A 233 24.47 3.90 -1.62
C LEU A 233 24.79 5.31 -1.11
N ALA A 234 23.79 6.05 -0.62
CA ALA A 234 24.00 7.34 0.03
C ALA A 234 24.80 7.18 1.33
N PHE A 235 24.51 6.15 2.13
CA PHE A 235 25.28 5.80 3.34
C PHE A 235 26.73 5.46 3.00
N ALA A 236 26.96 4.81 1.86
CA ALA A 236 28.30 4.49 1.37
C ALA A 236 29.05 5.71 0.77
N GLY A 237 28.50 6.92 0.89
CA GLY A 237 29.15 8.15 0.44
C GLY A 237 29.25 8.29 -1.08
N LEU A 238 28.36 7.65 -1.84
CA LEU A 238 28.43 7.66 -3.31
C LEU A 238 27.71 8.83 -3.98
N GLY A 239 26.99 9.66 -3.21
CA GLY A 239 26.26 10.80 -3.75
C GLY A 239 25.06 11.22 -2.92
N ILE A 240 24.25 12.08 -3.53
CA ILE A 240 22.99 12.59 -2.97
C ILE A 240 21.84 11.69 -3.45
N ALA A 241 20.97 11.29 -2.53
CA ALA A 241 19.74 10.56 -2.83
C ALA A 241 18.52 11.33 -2.33
N GLN A 242 17.41 11.23 -3.08
CA GLN A 242 16.10 11.64 -2.60
C GLN A 242 15.45 10.45 -1.87
N LEU A 243 15.14 10.61 -0.59
CA LEU A 243 14.64 9.53 0.27
C LEU A 243 13.39 9.99 1.04
N PRO A 244 12.44 9.08 1.33
CA PRO A 244 11.38 9.33 2.30
C PRO A 244 11.96 9.63 3.68
N ARG A 245 11.37 10.60 4.39
CA ARG A 245 11.83 11.04 5.70
C ARG A 245 11.89 9.90 6.72
N PHE A 246 10.86 9.06 6.79
CA PHE A 246 10.82 7.91 7.71
C PHE A 246 12.02 6.96 7.54
N MET A 247 12.62 6.92 6.36
CA MET A 247 13.75 6.05 6.04
C MET A 247 15.11 6.69 6.34
N ALA A 248 15.19 8.02 6.36
CA ALA A 248 16.45 8.76 6.48
C ALA A 248 16.60 9.47 7.83
N GLU A 249 15.52 10.00 8.41
CA GLU A 249 15.55 10.81 9.64
C GLU A 249 16.13 10.08 10.87
N PRO A 250 15.88 8.77 11.09
CA PRO A 250 16.53 8.03 12.19
C PRO A 250 18.06 8.07 12.15
N TYR A 251 18.65 8.29 10.97
CA TYR A 251 20.09 8.29 10.75
C TYR A 251 20.72 9.68 10.76
N LEU A 252 19.92 10.73 10.93
CA LEU A 252 20.42 12.10 11.08
C LEU A 252 21.05 12.31 12.45
N THR A 253 20.42 11.76 13.51
CA THR A 253 20.92 11.85 14.89
C THR A 253 22.21 11.05 15.08
N GLU A 254 22.36 9.95 14.35
CA GLU A 254 23.57 9.12 14.34
C GLU A 254 24.74 9.77 13.56
N GLY A 255 24.46 10.81 12.76
CA GLY A 255 25.46 11.44 11.90
C GLY A 255 25.84 10.63 10.66
N THR A 256 25.15 9.51 10.39
CA THR A 256 25.41 8.67 9.20
C THR A 256 24.88 9.32 7.92
N LEU A 257 23.82 10.13 8.04
CA LEU A 257 23.30 10.97 6.96
C LEU A 257 23.19 12.42 7.40
N GLN A 258 23.27 13.32 6.41
CA GLN A 258 22.92 14.71 6.55
C GLN A 258 21.85 15.09 5.51
N ARG A 259 20.85 15.86 5.96
CA ARG A 259 19.86 16.47 5.06
C ARG A 259 20.49 17.65 4.34
N VAL A 260 20.36 17.68 3.02
CA VAL A 260 20.85 18.78 2.16
C VAL A 260 19.68 19.50 1.51
N LEU A 261 19.85 20.79 1.20
CA LEU A 261 18.80 21.63 0.60
C LEU A 261 17.45 21.46 1.33
N PRO A 262 17.35 21.74 2.64
CA PRO A 262 16.22 21.31 3.49
C PRO A 262 14.86 21.91 3.10
N ASP A 263 14.84 23.00 2.33
CA ASP A 263 13.62 23.62 1.82
C ASP A 263 13.11 22.96 0.53
N TRP A 264 13.92 22.08 -0.08
CA TRP A 264 13.60 21.41 -1.33
C TRP A 264 13.35 19.91 -1.11
N ALA A 265 12.20 19.44 -1.61
CA ALA A 265 11.79 18.04 -1.54
C ALA A 265 10.91 17.67 -2.73
N ASP A 266 10.63 16.37 -2.93
CA ASP A 266 9.53 16.00 -3.83
C ASP A 266 8.18 16.46 -3.27
N ALA A 267 7.18 16.57 -4.13
CA ALA A 267 5.81 16.75 -3.70
C ALA A 267 5.40 15.61 -2.75
N PRO A 268 4.70 15.91 -1.63
CA PRO A 268 4.22 14.87 -0.74
C PRO A 268 3.36 13.84 -1.48
N ALA A 269 3.69 12.56 -1.32
CA ALA A 269 2.95 11.48 -1.95
C ALA A 269 1.84 11.00 -1.00
N PRO A 270 0.55 11.08 -1.38
CA PRO A 270 -0.53 10.71 -0.47
C PRO A 270 -0.51 9.20 -0.21
N VAL A 271 -0.79 8.81 1.03
CA VAL A 271 -0.90 7.40 1.45
C VAL A 271 -2.37 7.08 1.65
N HIS A 272 -2.85 6.02 1.02
CA HIS A 272 -4.25 5.60 1.02
C HIS A 272 -4.42 4.17 1.53
N ALA A 273 -5.47 3.94 2.32
CA ALA A 273 -6.09 2.63 2.50
C ALA A 273 -7.11 2.42 1.38
N VAL A 274 -6.95 1.36 0.58
CA VAL A 274 -7.83 0.97 -0.53
C VAL A 274 -8.50 -0.35 -0.19
N PHE A 275 -9.81 -0.45 -0.40
CA PHE A 275 -10.65 -1.60 -0.04
C PHE A 275 -11.91 -1.67 -0.92
N ALA A 276 -12.55 -2.84 -1.00
CA ALA A 276 -13.64 -3.11 -1.93
C ALA A 276 -14.88 -2.21 -1.75
N SER A 277 -15.32 -1.92 -0.52
CA SER A 277 -16.49 -1.06 -0.28
C SER A 277 -16.45 -0.31 1.06
N SER A 278 -16.67 1.00 1.03
CA SER A 278 -16.78 1.86 2.21
C SER A 278 -18.10 1.70 2.97
N ARG A 279 -19.21 1.44 2.26
CA ARG A 279 -20.56 1.34 2.83
C ARG A 279 -20.71 0.12 3.74
N TYR A 280 -19.91 -0.91 3.50
CA TYR A 280 -20.01 -2.22 4.13
C TYR A 280 -18.66 -2.72 4.63
N MET A 281 -17.86 -1.82 5.19
CA MET A 281 -16.54 -2.17 5.70
C MET A 281 -16.64 -3.08 6.94
N ASP A 282 -15.95 -4.22 6.91
CA ASP A 282 -15.79 -5.14 8.04
C ASP A 282 -15.26 -4.37 9.28
N PRO A 283 -15.83 -4.54 10.48
CA PRO A 283 -15.36 -3.91 11.71
C PRO A 283 -13.84 -4.00 11.92
N LYS A 284 -13.19 -5.12 11.57
CA LYS A 284 -11.73 -5.26 11.72
C LYS A 284 -10.95 -4.29 10.83
N VAL A 285 -11.40 -4.10 9.58
CA VAL A 285 -10.79 -3.18 8.61
C VAL A 285 -11.03 -1.74 9.05
N ARG A 286 -12.24 -1.43 9.52
CA ARG A 286 -12.57 -0.11 10.06
C ARG A 286 -11.71 0.23 11.26
N SER A 287 -11.64 -0.67 12.25
CA SER A 287 -10.81 -0.47 13.45
C SER A 287 -9.34 -0.31 13.12
N PHE A 288 -8.81 -1.05 12.13
CA PHE A 288 -7.44 -0.89 11.68
C PHE A 288 -7.20 0.50 11.07
N ILE A 289 -8.08 0.96 10.17
CA ILE A 289 -7.97 2.28 9.54
C ILE A 289 -8.12 3.40 10.58
N ASP A 290 -9.06 3.29 11.52
CA ASP A 290 -9.28 4.29 12.56
C ASP A 290 -8.07 4.36 13.51
N LEU A 291 -7.45 3.22 13.84
CA LEU A 291 -6.19 3.17 14.58
C LEU A 291 -5.07 3.91 13.84
N ILE A 292 -4.90 3.65 12.54
CA ILE A 292 -3.91 4.35 11.72
C ILE A 292 -4.17 5.86 11.74
N LEU A 293 -5.41 6.30 11.53
CA LEU A 293 -5.74 7.73 11.52
C LEU A 293 -5.54 8.42 12.88
N SER A 294 -5.62 7.66 13.97
CA SER A 294 -5.35 8.19 15.32
C SER A 294 -3.85 8.34 15.61
N THR A 295 -2.99 7.56 14.94
CA THR A 295 -1.55 7.45 15.23
C THR A 295 -0.68 8.06 14.13
N PHE A 296 -1.01 7.81 12.88
CA PHE A 296 -0.37 8.34 11.69
C PHE A 296 -0.85 9.77 11.42
N LYS A 297 -0.31 10.70 12.20
CA LYS A 297 -0.38 12.12 11.87
C LYS A 297 0.78 12.43 10.92
N CYS A 298 0.42 12.97 9.76
CA CYS A 298 1.36 13.51 8.78
C CYS A 298 2.41 14.37 9.49
N GLY A 299 3.69 14.00 9.31
CA GLY A 299 4.83 14.72 9.87
C GLY A 299 4.89 16.16 9.35
N ASP A 300 4.47 17.08 10.22
CA ASP A 300 4.78 18.51 10.26
C ASP A 300 4.62 19.35 8.98
N CYS A 301 3.37 19.81 8.79
CA CYS A 301 3.12 21.22 8.48
C CYS A 301 3.13 22.02 9.80
N SER A 302 4.30 22.19 10.43
CA SER A 302 4.47 23.13 11.55
C SER A 302 5.85 23.80 11.56
N SER A 303 6.22 24.44 10.46
CA SER A 303 7.36 25.36 10.38
C SER A 303 7.15 26.67 11.19
N GLN A 304 6.64 26.61 12.42
CA GLN A 304 6.41 27.79 13.26
C GLN A 304 6.69 27.65 14.77
N ARG A 305 7.30 26.56 15.27
CA ARG A 305 7.74 26.48 16.68
C ARG A 305 9.13 25.88 16.88
N MET A 306 10.14 26.41 16.17
CA MET A 306 11.56 26.24 16.56
C MET A 306 12.39 27.50 16.23
N ARG A 307 11.74 28.66 16.15
CA ARG A 307 12.39 29.97 16.32
C ARG A 307 11.96 30.46 17.69
N ASP A 308 12.85 30.31 18.66
CA ASP A 308 12.88 30.94 20.00
C ASP A 308 13.40 29.96 21.06
N GLN A 309 14.68 29.57 20.94
CA GLN A 309 15.50 29.33 22.12
C GLN A 309 16.88 29.94 21.85
N PRO A 310 17.33 30.90 22.68
CA PRO A 310 18.63 31.51 22.49
C PRO A 310 19.72 30.48 22.79
N VAL A 311 20.68 30.38 21.86
CA VAL A 311 21.95 29.70 22.08
C VAL A 311 22.66 30.42 23.23
N GLN A 312 22.64 29.83 24.43
CA GLN A 312 23.56 30.23 25.49
C GLN A 312 24.94 29.70 25.12
N ILE A 313 25.80 30.62 24.69
CA ILE A 313 27.24 30.42 24.61
C ILE A 313 27.75 30.36 26.06
N ALA A 314 28.25 29.21 26.48
CA ALA A 314 29.06 29.11 27.69
C ALA A 314 30.53 29.34 27.32
N ALA A 315 31.21 30.08 28.21
CA ALA A 315 32.53 30.69 28.07
C ALA A 315 33.70 29.71 27.85
#